data_AF-A0A7J0DB92-F1
#
_entry.id   AF-A0A7J0DB92-F1
#
_cell.length_a   1.000
_cell.length_b   1.000
_cell.length_c   1.000
_cell.angle_alpha   90.00
_cell.angle_beta   90.00
_cell.angle_gamma   90.00
#
_symmetry.space_group_name_H-M   'P 1'
#
loop_
_entity.id
_entity.type
_entity.pdbx_description
1 polymer ?
#
loop_
_entity_poly.entity_id
_entity_poly.type
_entity_poly.pdbx_seq_one_letter_code
_entity_poly.pdbx_strand_id
1 'polypeptide(L)'
;MEDEGVVPSSEEEITRKNAIEKLNQVACQRWLREHHITTASATVLTFGSYGLGVHNSESDIDAICIGPRFATLAVFFIILHDMLTSRPDVSEFHCIKDAKVPLVRFKLDGISIDLPYAQLKVMY
;
A
#
# COMPACT_ATOMS: atom_id res chain seq x y z
N MET A 1 20.00 -13.93 -27.98
CA MET A 1 19.24 -12.86 -27.33
C MET A 1 19.20 -13.27 -25.87
N GLU A 2 20.13 -12.72 -25.11
CA GLU A 2 20.31 -13.04 -23.70
C GLU A 2 19.13 -12.51 -22.90
N ASP A 3 18.68 -13.32 -21.95
CA ASP A 3 17.59 -13.03 -21.01
C ASP A 3 18.06 -11.92 -20.07
N GLU A 4 17.80 -10.67 -20.42
CA GLU A 4 18.22 -9.45 -19.69
C GLU A 4 17.49 -9.27 -18.33
N GLY A 5 17.07 -10.35 -17.64
CA GLY A 5 16.43 -10.25 -16.32
C GLY A 5 15.19 -9.34 -16.29
N VAL A 6 14.56 -9.12 -17.45
CA VAL A 6 13.51 -8.11 -17.63
C VAL A 6 12.18 -8.57 -17.03
N VAL A 7 11.96 -9.88 -16.92
CA VAL A 7 10.68 -10.46 -16.52
C VAL A 7 10.79 -11.09 -15.12
N PRO A 8 9.93 -10.69 -14.17
CA PRO A 8 9.89 -11.29 -12.84
C PRO A 8 9.60 -12.80 -12.88
N SER A 9 10.15 -13.54 -11.91
CA SER A 9 9.84 -14.95 -11.78
C SER A 9 8.38 -15.18 -11.34
N SER A 10 7.83 -16.37 -11.59
CA SER A 10 6.48 -16.69 -11.13
C SER A 10 6.33 -16.64 -9.61
N GLU A 11 7.39 -16.95 -8.87
CA GLU A 11 7.41 -16.86 -7.40
C GLU A 11 7.40 -15.41 -6.92
N GLU A 12 8.12 -14.51 -7.62
CA GLU A 12 8.10 -13.07 -7.35
C GLU A 12 6.71 -12.48 -7.62
N GLU A 13 6.07 -12.88 -8.72
CA GLU A 13 4.70 -12.47 -9.03
C GLU A 13 3.70 -12.88 -7.94
N ILE A 14 3.82 -14.11 -7.44
CA ILE A 14 2.97 -14.60 -6.35
C ILE A 14 3.24 -13.79 -5.08
N THR A 15 4.49 -13.51 -4.77
CA THR A 15 4.87 -12.72 -3.59
C THR A 15 4.31 -11.29 -3.68
N ARG A 16 4.41 -10.63 -4.83
CA ARG A 16 3.84 -9.29 -5.07
C ARG A 16 2.31 -9.28 -4.94
N LYS A 17 1.62 -10.27 -5.50
CA LYS A 17 0.16 -10.42 -5.35
C LYS A 17 -0.25 -10.61 -3.89
N ASN A 18 0.46 -11.47 -3.17
CA ASN A 18 0.22 -11.71 -1.74
C ASN A 18 0.45 -10.43 -0.91
N ALA A 19 1.47 -9.64 -1.24
CA ALA A 19 1.75 -8.37 -0.57
C ALA A 19 0.59 -7.37 -0.73
N ILE A 20 0.02 -7.25 -1.94
CA ILE A 20 -1.14 -6.38 -2.20
C ILE A 20 -2.39 -6.88 -1.48
N GLU A 21 -2.62 -8.19 -1.45
CA GLU A 21 -3.76 -8.77 -0.75
C GLU A 21 -3.66 -8.53 0.76
N LYS A 22 -2.48 -8.77 1.36
CA LYS A 22 -2.19 -8.43 2.75
C LYS A 22 -2.42 -6.94 3.03
N LEU A 23 -1.95 -6.07 2.14
CA LEU A 23 -2.11 -4.62 2.29
C LEU A 23 -3.58 -4.19 2.24
N ASN A 24 -4.38 -4.77 1.34
CA ASN A 24 -5.82 -4.55 1.27
C ASN A 24 -6.54 -5.01 2.54
N GLN A 25 -6.18 -6.18 3.07
CA GLN A 25 -6.76 -6.69 4.32
C GLN A 25 -6.46 -5.76 5.50
N VAL A 26 -5.21 -5.30 5.62
CA VAL A 26 -4.78 -4.33 6.63
C VAL A 26 -5.58 -3.03 6.50
N ALA A 27 -5.65 -2.45 5.29
CA ALA A 27 -6.40 -1.22 5.06
C ALA A 27 -7.88 -1.40 5.45
N CYS A 28 -8.56 -2.46 5.01
CA CYS A 28 -9.99 -2.67 5.30
C CYS A 28 -10.30 -2.95 6.78
N GLN A 29 -9.51 -3.77 7.48
CA GLN A 29 -9.87 -4.30 8.80
C GLN A 29 -9.93 -3.25 9.91
N ARG A 30 -9.11 -2.20 9.87
CA ARG A 30 -9.00 -1.24 10.99
C ARG A 30 -10.02 -0.11 10.91
N TRP A 31 -10.31 0.40 9.71
CA TRP A 31 -11.34 1.45 9.55
C TRP A 31 -12.73 0.99 9.99
N LEU A 32 -13.03 -0.30 9.81
CA LEU A 32 -14.26 -0.91 10.30
C LEU A 32 -14.34 -1.00 11.84
N ARG A 33 -13.20 -1.12 12.53
CA ARG A 33 -13.15 -1.29 14.00
C ARG A 33 -13.18 0.02 14.78
N GLU A 34 -12.54 1.08 14.30
CA GLU A 34 -12.35 2.31 15.11
C GLU A 34 -13.56 3.25 15.12
N HIS A 35 -14.50 3.12 14.18
CA HIS A 35 -15.62 4.07 14.09
C HIS A 35 -17.03 3.47 14.15
N HIS A 36 -17.17 2.14 14.28
CA HIS A 36 -18.48 1.46 14.18
C HIS A 36 -19.30 1.82 12.91
N ILE A 37 -18.63 2.39 11.90
CA ILE A 37 -19.23 2.70 10.61
C ILE A 37 -19.07 1.44 9.78
N THR A 38 -20.14 0.64 9.71
CA THR A 38 -20.23 -0.57 8.88
C THR A 38 -20.01 -0.31 7.38
N THR A 39 -19.94 0.96 6.98
CA THR A 39 -19.84 1.46 5.60
C THR A 39 -18.50 2.14 5.28
N ALA A 40 -17.59 2.30 6.25
CA ALA A 40 -16.30 2.95 6.00
C ALA A 40 -15.27 1.90 5.54
N SER A 41 -15.18 1.70 4.23
CA SER A 41 -14.09 0.93 3.62
C SER A 41 -12.94 1.85 3.21
N ALA A 42 -11.72 1.34 3.34
CA ALA A 42 -10.59 1.84 2.56
C ALA A 42 -10.29 0.84 1.44
N THR A 43 -9.77 1.34 0.34
CA THR A 43 -9.41 0.52 -0.82
C THR A 43 -7.97 0.82 -1.21
N VAL A 44 -7.20 -0.20 -1.55
CA VAL A 44 -5.86 -0.02 -2.11
C VAL A 44 -5.90 -0.33 -3.60
N LEU A 45 -5.42 0.61 -4.42
CA LEU A 45 -5.32 0.46 -5.87
C LEU A 45 -3.87 0.57 -6.31
N THR A 46 -3.40 -0.37 -7.12
CA THR A 46 -2.06 -0.31 -7.70
C THR A 46 -2.02 0.63 -8.90
N PHE A 47 -0.91 1.32 -9.09
CA PHE A 47 -0.61 2.13 -10.28
C PHE A 47 0.86 1.91 -10.68
N GLY A 48 1.42 2.81 -11.52
CA GLY A 48 2.82 2.73 -11.91
C GLY A 48 3.15 1.53 -12.80
N SER A 49 4.42 1.13 -12.83
CA SER A 49 4.91 0.03 -13.68
C SER A 49 4.20 -1.29 -13.34
N TYR A 50 3.99 -1.57 -12.04
CA TYR A 50 3.27 -2.76 -11.59
C TYR A 50 1.80 -2.75 -12.02
N GLY A 51 1.10 -1.62 -11.84
CA GLY A 51 -0.29 -1.47 -12.26
C GLY A 51 -0.49 -1.58 -13.78
N LEU A 52 0.55 -1.31 -14.57
CA LEU A 52 0.55 -1.45 -16.02
C LEU A 52 1.06 -2.82 -16.52
N GLY A 53 1.58 -3.67 -15.62
CA GLY A 53 2.13 -4.98 -15.97
C GLY A 53 3.46 -4.94 -16.74
N VAL A 54 4.23 -3.87 -16.59
CA VAL A 54 5.54 -3.67 -17.24
C VAL A 54 6.69 -3.57 -16.22
N HIS A 55 6.47 -4.03 -15.00
CA HIS A 55 7.48 -4.03 -13.93
C HIS A 55 8.51 -5.15 -14.12
N ASN A 56 9.70 -4.93 -13.56
CA ASN A 56 10.79 -5.91 -13.48
C ASN A 56 11.02 -6.34 -12.01
N SER A 57 11.95 -7.26 -11.76
CA SER A 57 12.22 -7.77 -10.41
C SER A 57 12.65 -6.70 -9.41
N GLU A 58 13.32 -5.64 -9.86
CA GLU A 58 13.78 -4.52 -9.03
C GLU A 58 12.70 -3.44 -8.77
N SER A 59 11.58 -3.49 -9.51
CA SER A 59 10.52 -2.49 -9.41
C SER A 59 9.84 -2.52 -8.04
N ASP A 60 9.48 -1.35 -7.53
CA ASP A 60 8.56 -1.21 -6.41
C ASP A 60 7.10 -1.45 -6.84
N ILE A 61 6.21 -1.55 -5.85
CA ILE A 61 4.77 -1.49 -6.05
C ILE A 61 4.29 -0.11 -5.66
N ASP A 62 3.90 0.66 -6.66
CA ASP A 62 3.13 1.89 -6.49
C ASP A 62 1.68 1.54 -6.18
N ALA A 63 1.18 1.95 -5.00
CA ALA A 63 -0.20 1.74 -4.60
C ALA A 63 -0.80 2.96 -3.90
N ILE A 64 -2.08 3.25 -4.11
CA ILE A 64 -2.76 4.35 -3.43
C ILE A 64 -3.80 3.79 -2.46
N CYS A 65 -3.71 4.19 -1.19
CA CYS A 65 -4.75 3.91 -0.22
C CYS A 65 -5.80 5.02 -0.28
N ILE A 66 -7.03 4.65 -0.59
CA ILE A 66 -8.18 5.55 -0.64
C ILE A 66 -9.00 5.30 0.62
N GLY A 67 -9.13 6.30 1.48
CA GLY A 67 -9.89 6.19 2.72
C GLY A 67 -11.08 7.15 2.81
N PRO A 68 -11.91 7.01 3.85
CA PRO A 68 -13.14 7.79 4.01
C PRO A 68 -12.88 9.25 4.37
N ARG A 69 -13.89 10.11 4.21
CA ARG A 69 -13.80 11.56 4.45
C ARG A 69 -13.30 11.96 5.85
N PHE A 70 -13.56 11.17 6.88
CA PHE A 70 -13.13 11.51 8.24
C PHE A 70 -11.67 11.13 8.52
N ALA A 71 -11.07 10.28 7.69
CA ALA A 71 -9.68 9.86 7.80
C ALA A 71 -8.78 10.93 7.17
N THR A 72 -8.18 11.80 7.97
CA THR A 72 -7.22 12.78 7.46
C THR A 72 -5.89 12.10 7.13
N LEU A 73 -5.04 12.76 6.34
CA LEU A 73 -3.69 12.25 6.05
C LEU A 73 -2.87 11.99 7.32
N ALA A 74 -2.99 12.86 8.34
CA ALA A 74 -2.30 12.67 9.62
C ALA A 74 -2.82 11.42 10.36
N VAL A 75 -4.14 11.24 10.39
CA VAL A 75 -4.78 10.05 10.98
C VAL A 75 -4.38 8.78 10.23
N PHE A 76 -4.34 8.83 8.89
CA PHE A 76 -3.85 7.74 8.06
C PHE A 76 -2.42 7.34 8.41
N PHE A 77 -1.49 8.30 8.51
CA PHE A 77 -0.10 7.99 8.85
C PHE A 77 0.04 7.33 10.22
N ILE A 78 -0.72 7.78 11.23
CA ILE A 78 -0.70 7.20 12.58
C ILE A 78 -1.23 5.77 12.53
N ILE A 79 -2.42 5.57 11.96
CA ILE A 79 -3.05 4.24 11.90
C ILE A 79 -2.19 3.28 11.09
N LEU A 80 -1.75 3.68 9.90
CA LEU A 80 -0.95 2.82 9.03
C LEU A 80 0.39 2.46 9.68
N HIS A 81 1.04 3.41 10.35
CA HIS A 81 2.26 3.14 11.12
C HIS A 81 2.02 2.05 12.16
N ASP A 82 1.00 2.19 13.01
CA ASP A 82 0.72 1.22 14.08
C ASP A 82 0.36 -0.16 13.52
N MET A 83 -0.37 -0.18 12.40
CA MET A 83 -0.77 -1.42 11.74
C MET A 83 0.38 -2.16 11.06
N LEU A 84 1.32 -1.43 10.45
CA LEU A 84 2.40 -2.04 9.68
C LEU A 84 3.61 -2.35 10.56
N THR A 85 3.98 -1.48 11.50
CA THR A 85 5.16 -1.69 12.37
C THR A 85 4.98 -2.81 13.39
N SER A 86 3.74 -3.22 13.68
CA SER A 86 3.47 -4.38 14.54
C SER A 86 3.63 -5.73 13.83
N ARG A 87 3.89 -5.73 12.52
CA ARG A 87 3.97 -6.95 11.72
C ARG A 87 5.41 -7.37 11.48
N PRO A 88 5.74 -8.68 11.62
CA PRO A 88 7.09 -9.17 11.37
C PRO A 88 7.48 -9.21 9.88
N ASP A 89 6.49 -9.15 8.98
CA ASP A 89 6.72 -9.15 7.53
C ASP A 89 6.97 -7.74 6.96
N VAL A 90 6.94 -6.70 7.79
CA VAL A 90 7.23 -5.31 7.40
C VAL A 90 8.63 -4.91 7.84
N SER A 91 9.37 -4.26 6.94
CA SER A 91 10.68 -3.68 7.20
C SER A 91 10.86 -2.35 6.47
N GLU A 92 11.96 -1.64 6.73
CA GLU A 92 12.33 -0.39 6.04
C GLU A 92 11.20 0.66 5.97
N PHE A 93 10.45 0.82 7.06
CA PHE A 93 9.29 1.71 7.13
C PHE A 93 9.71 3.19 7.26
N HIS A 94 9.23 4.02 6.36
CA HIS A 94 9.52 5.46 6.30
C HIS A 94 8.27 6.27 5.95
N CYS A 95 7.95 7.30 6.75
CA CYS A 95 6.92 8.28 6.41
C CYS A 95 7.56 9.50 5.74
N ILE A 96 7.21 9.74 4.48
CA ILE A 96 7.69 10.90 3.71
C ILE A 96 6.58 11.94 3.67
N LYS A 97 6.65 12.92 4.57
CA LYS A 97 5.63 13.96 4.75
C LYS A 97 5.91 15.23 3.95
N ASP A 98 7.18 15.57 3.78
CA ASP A 98 7.64 16.83 3.19
C ASP A 98 7.83 16.74 1.66
N ALA A 99 6.97 15.96 0.99
CA ALA A 99 6.97 15.79 -0.46
C ALA A 99 5.72 16.42 -1.09
N LYS A 100 5.77 16.68 -2.39
CA LYS A 100 4.60 17.17 -3.15
C LYS A 100 3.40 16.21 -3.04
N VAL A 101 3.68 14.91 -2.95
CA VAL A 101 2.70 13.86 -2.64
C VAL A 101 3.23 13.09 -1.43
N PRO A 102 2.67 13.29 -0.23
CA PRO A 102 3.07 12.55 0.96
C PRO A 102 2.76 11.05 0.80
N LEU A 103 3.68 10.20 1.23
CA LEU A 103 3.54 8.74 1.14
C LEU A 103 4.25 8.00 2.28
N VAL A 104 3.88 6.74 2.48
CA VAL A 104 4.66 5.79 3.29
C VAL A 104 5.38 4.84 2.36
N ARG A 105 6.70 4.68 2.58
CA ARG A 105 7.52 3.68 1.92
C ARG A 105 7.89 2.59 2.91
N PHE A 106 7.74 1.33 2.52
CA PHE A 106 8.09 0.18 3.35
C PHE A 106 8.35 -1.04 2.49
N LYS A 107 8.96 -2.07 3.08
CA LYS A 107 9.05 -3.40 2.48
C LYS A 107 8.07 -4.35 3.15
N LEU A 108 7.28 -5.07 2.37
CA LEU A 108 6.38 -6.13 2.83
C LEU A 108 6.80 -7.44 2.18
N ASP A 109 7.17 -8.45 2.97
CA ASP A 109 7.77 -9.70 2.49
C ASP A 109 8.98 -9.44 1.55
N GLY A 110 9.76 -8.39 1.84
CA GLY A 110 10.91 -7.97 1.02
C GLY A 110 10.56 -7.13 -0.21
N ILE A 111 9.28 -6.99 -0.58
CA ILE A 111 8.83 -6.18 -1.72
C ILE A 111 8.69 -4.72 -1.31
N SER A 112 9.37 -3.82 -2.02
CA SER A 112 9.25 -2.37 -1.80
C SER A 112 7.87 -1.86 -2.24
N ILE A 113 7.21 -1.09 -1.38
CA ILE A 113 5.89 -0.51 -1.61
C ILE A 113 5.92 0.98 -1.32
N ASP A 114 5.43 1.77 -2.27
CA ASP A 114 5.14 3.19 -2.13
C ASP A 114 3.64 3.40 -1.99
N LEU A 115 3.22 3.93 -0.84
CA LEU A 115 1.81 4.04 -0.47
C LEU A 115 1.41 5.49 -0.15
N PRO A 116 1.10 6.32 -1.15
CA PRO A 116 0.33 7.54 -0.97
C PRO A 116 -1.07 7.28 -0.42
N TYR A 117 -1.65 8.34 0.15
CA TYR A 117 -3.02 8.34 0.66
C TYR A 117 -3.89 9.40 -0.02
N ALA A 118 -5.11 8.99 -0.39
CA ALA A 118 -6.14 9.89 -0.84
C ALA A 118 -7.38 9.79 0.07
N GLN A 119 -7.81 10.95 0.57
CA GLN A 119 -9.07 11.07 1.28
C GLN A 119 -10.21 11.25 0.27
N LEU A 120 -11.17 10.33 0.25
CA LEU A 120 -12.34 10.42 -0.60
C LEU A 120 -13.44 11.24 0.10
N LYS A 121 -13.76 12.42 -0.46
CA LYS A 121 -14.80 13.32 0.05
C LYS A 121 -16.17 13.04 -0.58
N VAL A 122 -16.65 11.80 -0.46
CA VAL A 122 -18.03 11.47 -0.86
C VAL A 122 -18.95 11.80 0.32
N MET A 123 -20.05 12.53 0.03
CA MET A 123 -21.16 12.68 0.96
C MET A 123 -22.11 11.50 0.74
N TYR A 124 -22.36 10.71 1.79
CA TYR A 124 -23.51 9.80 1.82
C TYR A 124 -24.77 10.59 2.16
#